data_AF-A0A957BGZ8-F1
#
_entry.id   AF-A0A957BGZ8-F1
#
_cell.length_a   1.000
_cell.length_b   1.000
_cell.length_c   1.000
_cell.angle_alpha   90.00
_cell.angle_beta   90.00
_cell.angle_gamma   90.00
#
_symmetry.space_group_name_H-M   'P 1'
#
loop_
_entity.id
_entity.type
_entity.pdbx_description
1 polymer ?
#
loop_
_entity_poly.entity_id
_entity_poly.type
_entity_poly.pdbx_seq_one_letter_code
_entity_poly.pdbx_strand_id
1 'polypeptide(L)'
;MKVTRDVILDLLPGYLADEASKDTRDLVEQFLVNDPTLAKLVEQSKHEEWNIEVPISVAKEQELIAFEKTKVLLFQQKLFLALAVGTTLLFMAFRFDSTGAEWLWANSPQAGGAIFLAAGLFWTAFLNVNWQLKTRRF
;
A
#
# COMPACT_ATOMS: atom_id res chain seq x y z
N MET A 1 19.37 -30.60 -33.44
CA MET A 1 19.35 -30.32 -31.98
C MET A 1 18.36 -31.28 -31.34
N LYS A 2 18.63 -31.79 -30.13
CA LYS A 2 17.67 -32.64 -29.41
C LYS A 2 16.80 -31.72 -28.55
N VAL A 3 15.50 -31.70 -28.80
CA VAL A 3 14.53 -31.00 -27.95
C VAL A 3 14.37 -31.83 -26.68
N THR A 4 14.61 -31.22 -25.51
CA THR A 4 14.52 -31.89 -24.21
C THR A 4 13.12 -31.73 -23.63
N ARG A 5 12.78 -32.60 -22.68
CA ARG A 5 11.51 -32.57 -21.96
C ARG A 5 11.28 -31.22 -21.27
N ASP A 6 12.31 -30.62 -20.71
CA ASP A 6 12.22 -29.33 -20.00
C ASP A 6 11.81 -28.19 -20.94
N VAL A 7 12.34 -28.17 -22.17
CA VAL A 7 11.93 -27.19 -23.18
C VAL A 7 10.46 -27.36 -23.55
N ILE A 8 9.96 -28.60 -23.61
CA ILE A 8 8.54 -28.86 -23.87
C ILE A 8 7.68 -28.41 -22.67
N LEU A 9 8.13 -28.64 -21.43
CA LEU A 9 7.44 -28.18 -20.23
C LEU A 9 7.32 -26.65 -20.18
N ASP A 10 8.36 -25.92 -20.61
CA ASP A 10 8.32 -24.45 -20.68
C ASP A 10 7.33 -23.93 -21.75
N LEU A 11 7.09 -24.71 -22.81
CA LEU A 11 6.17 -24.36 -23.90
C LEU A 11 4.72 -24.79 -23.62
N LEU A 12 4.50 -25.71 -22.66
CA LEU A 12 3.18 -26.24 -22.33
C LEU A 12 2.15 -25.17 -21.89
N PRO A 13 2.48 -24.17 -21.04
CA PRO A 13 1.52 -23.15 -20.64
C PRO A 13 0.96 -22.39 -21.85
N GLY A 14 1.81 -21.99 -22.80
CA GLY A 14 1.38 -21.32 -24.03
C GLY A 14 0.59 -22.22 -24.98
N TYR A 15 0.92 -23.53 -25.03
CA TYR A 15 0.13 -24.51 -25.78
C TYR A 15 -1.27 -24.72 -25.17
N LEU A 16 -1.36 -24.82 -23.84
CA LEU A 16 -2.61 -25.00 -23.11
C LEU A 16 -3.51 -23.76 -23.18
N ALA A 17 -2.93 -22.56 -23.20
CA ALA A 17 -3.63 -21.28 -23.34
C ALA A 17 -4.05 -20.96 -24.80
N ASP A 18 -3.77 -21.83 -25.77
CA ASP A 18 -3.98 -21.61 -27.22
C ASP A 18 -3.19 -20.40 -27.80
N GLU A 19 -2.24 -19.85 -27.05
CA GLU A 19 -1.38 -18.71 -27.44
C GLU A 19 -0.13 -19.15 -28.22
N ALA A 20 0.15 -20.45 -28.28
CA ALA A 20 1.29 -21.00 -29.01
C ALA A 20 1.13 -20.91 -30.53
N SER A 21 2.21 -20.53 -31.22
CA SER A 21 2.29 -20.55 -32.69
C SER A 21 2.09 -21.97 -33.24
N LYS A 22 1.66 -22.06 -34.51
CA LYS A 22 1.42 -23.34 -35.17
C LYS A 22 2.63 -24.29 -35.10
N ASP A 23 3.83 -23.78 -35.36
CA ASP A 23 5.06 -24.58 -35.32
C ASP A 23 5.36 -25.11 -33.91
N THR A 24 5.07 -24.31 -32.87
CA THR A 24 5.26 -24.70 -31.46
C THR A 24 4.25 -25.78 -31.07
N ARG A 25 3.02 -25.67 -31.57
CA ARG A 25 1.93 -26.63 -31.35
C ARG A 25 2.26 -27.99 -31.95
N ASP A 26 2.66 -28.00 -33.21
CA ASP A 26 3.04 -29.22 -33.93
C ASP A 26 4.23 -29.92 -33.25
N LEU A 27 5.17 -29.14 -32.67
CA LEU A 27 6.31 -29.68 -31.90
C LEU A 27 5.87 -30.33 -30.58
N VAL A 28 5.01 -29.66 -29.81
CA VAL A 28 4.49 -30.19 -28.54
C VAL A 28 3.67 -31.45 -28.78
N GLU A 29 2.80 -31.48 -29.78
CA GLU A 29 1.98 -32.65 -30.11
C GLU A 29 2.83 -33.86 -30.50
N GLN A 30 3.86 -33.66 -31.34
CA GLN A 30 4.81 -34.71 -31.67
C GLN A 30 5.53 -35.26 -30.43
N PHE A 31 5.82 -34.42 -29.44
CA PHE A 31 6.47 -34.86 -28.21
C PHE A 31 5.50 -35.61 -27.29
N LEU A 32 4.24 -35.18 -27.20
CA LEU A 32 3.20 -35.84 -26.41
C LEU A 32 2.85 -37.24 -26.93
N VAL A 33 2.90 -37.45 -28.25
CA VAL A 33 2.72 -38.79 -28.85
C VAL A 33 3.82 -39.76 -28.39
N ASN A 34 5.04 -39.26 -28.21
CA ASN A 34 6.20 -40.07 -27.83
C ASN A 34 6.32 -40.25 -26.30
N ASP A 35 5.71 -39.38 -25.49
CA ASP A 35 5.71 -39.44 -24.02
C ASP A 35 4.28 -39.54 -23.46
N PRO A 36 3.75 -40.77 -23.29
CA PRO A 36 2.41 -40.98 -22.75
C PRO A 36 2.27 -40.55 -21.28
N THR A 37 3.37 -40.38 -20.54
CA THR A 37 3.31 -39.83 -19.17
C THR A 37 3.06 -38.33 -19.19
N LEU A 38 3.67 -37.62 -20.14
CA LEU A 38 3.43 -36.20 -20.35
C LEU A 38 2.04 -35.94 -20.94
N ALA A 39 1.57 -36.77 -21.85
CA ALA A 39 0.21 -36.68 -22.41
C ALA A 39 -0.87 -36.73 -21.31
N LYS A 40 -0.74 -37.64 -20.34
CA LYS A 40 -1.65 -37.72 -19.19
C LYS A 40 -1.62 -36.47 -18.30
N LEU A 41 -0.45 -35.88 -18.09
CA LEU A 41 -0.32 -34.63 -17.33
C LEU A 41 -1.03 -33.47 -18.04
N VAL A 42 -0.91 -33.40 -19.37
CA VAL A 42 -1.59 -32.39 -20.20
C VAL A 42 -3.11 -32.58 -20.17
N GLU A 43 -3.61 -33.81 -20.28
CA GLU A 43 -5.05 -34.09 -20.14
C GLU A 43 -5.59 -33.70 -18.76
N GLN A 44 -4.86 -34.03 -17.69
CA GLN A 44 -5.21 -33.61 -16.32
C GLN A 44 -5.24 -32.08 -16.20
N SER A 45 -4.25 -31.39 -16.75
CA SER A 45 -4.15 -29.93 -16.75
C SER A 45 -5.22 -29.24 -17.62
N LYS A 46 -5.74 -29.91 -18.66
CA LYS A 46 -6.86 -29.39 -19.47
C LYS A 46 -8.20 -29.52 -18.74
N HIS A 47 -8.37 -30.58 -17.94
CA HIS A 47 -9.58 -30.79 -17.14
C HIS A 47 -9.60 -29.94 -15.88
N GLU A 48 -8.43 -29.72 -15.30
CA GLU A 48 -8.20 -28.75 -14.25
C GLU A 48 -8.01 -27.40 -14.92
N GLU A 49 -9.09 -26.89 -15.54
CA GLU A 49 -9.18 -25.52 -16.04
C GLU A 49 -8.38 -24.64 -15.09
N TRP A 50 -7.31 -24.04 -15.60
CA TRP A 50 -6.55 -23.02 -14.92
C TRP A 50 -7.50 -21.85 -14.61
N ASN A 51 -8.31 -22.01 -13.58
CA ASN A 51 -9.08 -21.00 -12.87
C ASN A 51 -8.13 -20.12 -12.04
N ILE A 52 -6.93 -19.91 -12.57
CA ILE A 52 -6.07 -18.82 -12.14
C ILE A 52 -6.58 -17.63 -12.96
N GLU A 53 -7.72 -17.08 -12.54
CA GLU A 53 -8.03 -15.68 -12.79
C GLU A 53 -6.83 -14.89 -12.27
N VAL A 54 -5.84 -14.63 -13.12
CA VAL A 54 -4.68 -13.84 -12.69
C VAL A 54 -5.21 -12.43 -12.47
N PRO A 55 -5.31 -11.92 -11.22
CA PRO A 55 -5.94 -10.64 -10.97
C PRO A 55 -4.88 -9.56 -11.13
N ILE A 56 -4.23 -9.50 -12.30
CA ILE A 56 -3.10 -8.60 -12.56
C ILE A 56 -3.58 -7.13 -12.55
N SER A 57 -4.86 -6.91 -12.87
CA SER A 57 -5.49 -5.58 -12.83
C SER A 57 -5.86 -5.13 -11.41
N VAL A 58 -6.21 -6.06 -10.52
CA VAL A 58 -6.71 -5.73 -9.17
C VAL A 58 -5.55 -5.40 -8.23
N ALA A 59 -4.38 -6.03 -8.40
CA ALA A 59 -3.20 -5.76 -7.58
C ALA A 59 -2.74 -4.29 -7.68
N LYS A 60 -2.77 -3.69 -8.88
CA LYS A 60 -2.33 -2.31 -9.11
C LYS A 60 -3.31 -1.28 -8.52
N GLU A 61 -4.61 -1.54 -8.62
CA GLU A 61 -5.63 -0.71 -7.97
C GLU A 61 -5.58 -0.85 -6.44
N GLN A 62 -5.34 -2.06 -5.92
CA GLN A 62 -5.18 -2.30 -4.49
C GLN A 62 -3.92 -1.63 -3.93
N GLU A 63 -2.80 -1.64 -4.67
CA GLU A 63 -1.58 -0.91 -4.31
C GLU A 63 -1.80 0.60 -4.27
N LEU A 64 -2.50 1.16 -5.27
CA LEU A 64 -2.86 2.58 -5.29
C LEU A 64 -3.79 2.98 -4.13
N ILE A 65 -4.81 2.16 -3.85
CA ILE A 65 -5.75 2.39 -2.75
C ILE A 65 -5.03 2.29 -1.39
N ALA A 66 -4.11 1.33 -1.23
CA ALA A 66 -3.29 1.20 -0.02
C ALA A 66 -2.35 2.41 0.16
N PHE A 67 -1.77 2.89 -0.94
CA PHE A 67 -0.87 4.05 -0.94
C PHE A 67 -1.62 5.34 -0.57
N GLU A 68 -2.80 5.59 -1.16
CA GLU A 68 -3.61 6.77 -0.85
C GLU A 68 -4.09 6.79 0.60
N LYS A 69 -4.58 5.64 1.11
CA LYS A 69 -4.98 5.51 2.52
C LYS A 69 -3.83 5.81 3.47
N THR A 70 -2.63 5.33 3.15
CA THR A 70 -1.42 5.59 3.94
C THR A 70 -1.04 7.08 3.91
N LYS A 71 -1.18 7.73 2.76
CA LYS A 71 -0.86 9.15 2.58
C LYS A 71 -1.77 10.07 3.40
N VAL A 72 -3.07 9.77 3.46
CA VAL A 72 -4.05 10.53 4.26
C VAL A 72 -3.77 10.39 5.76
N LEU A 73 -3.47 9.17 6.22
CA LEU A 73 -3.14 8.92 7.62
C LEU A 73 -1.86 9.64 8.06
N LEU A 74 -0.81 9.61 7.22
CA LEU A 74 0.42 10.36 7.47
C LEU A 74 0.21 11.87 7.43
N PHE A 75 -0.65 12.37 6.54
CA PHE A 75 -0.98 13.79 6.47
C PHE A 75 -1.72 14.25 7.73
N GLN A 76 -2.71 13.48 8.19
CA GLN A 76 -3.41 13.78 9.45
C GLN A 76 -2.47 13.78 10.65
N GLN A 77 -1.57 12.79 10.75
CA GLN A 77 -0.57 12.73 11.81
C GLN A 77 0.33 13.98 11.80
N LYS A 78 0.83 14.39 10.62
CA LYS A 78 1.64 15.60 10.46
C LYS A 78 0.86 16.87 10.75
N LEU A 79 -0.41 16.95 10.37
CA LEU A 79 -1.27 18.10 10.62
C LEU A 79 -1.53 18.29 12.11
N PHE A 80 -1.90 17.22 12.83
CA PHE A 80 -2.09 17.29 14.29
C PHE A 80 -0.79 17.61 15.03
N LEU A 81 0.34 17.07 14.59
CA LEU A 81 1.65 17.43 15.15
C LEU A 81 1.98 18.90 14.90
N ALA A 82 1.75 19.41 13.70
CA ALA A 82 1.96 20.82 13.38
C ALA A 82 1.03 21.75 14.18
N LEU A 83 -0.24 21.38 14.39
CA LEU A 83 -1.19 22.10 15.24
C LEU A 83 -0.76 22.09 16.71
N ALA A 84 -0.38 20.94 17.26
CA ALA A 84 0.07 20.83 18.64
C ALA A 84 1.34 21.66 18.87
N VAL A 85 2.35 21.50 18.01
CA VAL A 85 3.59 22.27 18.05
C VAL A 85 3.32 23.76 17.86
N GLY A 86 2.52 24.14 16.86
CA GLY A 86 2.14 25.53 16.59
C GLY A 86 1.45 26.18 17.78
N THR A 87 0.53 25.48 18.44
CA THR A 87 -0.18 26.01 19.63
C THR A 87 0.77 26.14 20.82
N THR A 88 1.71 25.21 21.01
CA THR A 88 2.75 25.34 22.05
C THR A 88 3.75 26.46 21.76
N LEU A 89 4.10 26.73 20.50
CA LEU A 89 4.90 27.88 20.12
C LEU A 89 4.12 29.18 20.32
N LEU A 90 2.81 29.18 20.01
CA LEU A 90 1.92 30.31 20.26
C LEU A 90 1.81 30.61 21.75
N PHE A 91 1.82 29.56 22.58
CA PHE A 91 1.90 29.67 24.03
C PHE A 91 3.22 30.38 24.41
N MET A 92 4.34 29.94 23.87
CA MET A 92 5.65 30.56 24.13
C MET A 92 5.86 31.92 23.42
N ALA A 93 4.92 32.39 22.61
CA ALA A 93 5.13 33.57 21.78
C ALA A 93 5.02 34.87 22.59
N PHE A 94 5.99 35.74 22.36
CA PHE A 94 6.13 37.06 22.96
C PHE A 94 5.90 38.13 21.91
N ARG A 95 5.17 39.18 22.29
CA ARG A 95 4.95 40.38 21.47
C ARG A 95 5.95 41.44 21.93
N PHE A 96 6.67 42.03 20.99
CA PHE A 96 7.52 43.18 21.27
C PHE A 96 6.72 44.46 21.08
N ASP A 97 6.65 45.28 22.12
CA ASP A 97 6.12 46.64 22.07
C ASP A 97 7.22 47.64 22.45
N SER A 98 6.92 48.93 22.34
CA SER A 98 7.81 50.06 22.67
C SER A 98 8.34 50.05 24.12
N THR A 99 7.69 49.30 25.02
CA THR A 99 8.03 49.16 26.44
C THR A 99 8.77 47.86 26.80
N GLY A 100 8.91 46.90 25.87
CA GLY A 100 9.62 45.64 26.10
C GLY A 100 8.97 44.41 25.45
N ALA A 101 9.48 43.22 25.81
CA ALA A 101 8.90 41.94 25.40
C ALA A 101 7.81 41.52 26.41
N GLU A 102 6.55 41.56 25.98
CA GLU A 102 5.41 41.10 26.78
C GLU A 102 4.91 39.77 26.24
N TRP A 103 4.55 38.85 27.13
CA TRP A 103 3.89 37.60 26.72
C TRP A 103 2.53 37.90 26.09
N LEU A 104 2.11 37.16 25.07
CA LEU A 104 0.82 37.40 24.40
C LEU A 104 -0.39 37.32 25.34
N TRP A 105 -0.30 36.55 26.42
CA TRP A 105 -1.31 36.47 27.48
C TRP A 105 -1.11 37.45 28.64
N ALA A 106 -0.04 38.26 28.65
CA ALA A 106 0.27 39.14 29.78
C ALA A 106 -0.87 40.14 30.05
N ASN A 107 -1.50 40.61 28.98
CA ASN A 107 -2.62 41.55 29.03
C ASN A 107 -3.99 40.86 29.14
N SER A 108 -4.08 39.53 28.96
CA SER A 108 -5.34 38.79 29.03
C SER A 108 -5.15 37.37 29.59
N PRO A 109 -5.38 37.15 30.90
CA PRO A 109 -5.27 35.85 31.54
C PRO A 109 -6.19 34.78 30.90
N GLN A 110 -7.32 35.22 30.33
CA GLN A 110 -8.28 34.37 29.64
C GLN A 110 -7.71 33.77 28.34
N ALA A 111 -6.88 34.51 27.60
CA ALA A 111 -6.26 34.01 26.38
C ALA A 111 -5.22 32.92 26.68
N GLY A 112 -4.44 33.08 27.76
CA GLY A 112 -3.49 32.06 28.21
C GLY A 112 -4.17 30.74 28.57
N GLY A 113 -5.30 30.81 29.30
CA GLY A 113 -6.12 29.64 29.62
C GLY A 113 -6.68 28.95 28.38
N ALA A 114 -7.21 29.72 27.41
CA ALA A 114 -7.74 29.17 26.17
C ALA A 114 -6.65 28.47 25.33
N ILE A 115 -5.44 29.06 25.22
CA ILE A 115 -4.32 28.46 24.49
C ILE A 115 -3.84 27.18 25.17
N PHE A 116 -3.77 27.14 26.50
CA PHE A 116 -3.37 25.95 27.24
C PHE A 116 -4.37 24.80 27.07
N LEU A 117 -5.68 25.10 27.15
CA LEU A 117 -6.73 24.12 26.91
C LEU A 117 -6.72 23.61 25.46
N ALA A 118 -6.56 24.51 24.48
CA ALA A 118 -6.43 24.14 23.07
C ALA A 118 -5.20 23.25 22.82
N ALA A 119 -4.06 23.57 23.44
CA ALA A 119 -2.85 22.74 23.35
C ALA A 119 -3.10 21.33 23.91
N GLY A 120 -3.72 21.23 25.09
CA GLY A 120 -4.09 19.94 25.68
C GLY A 120 -5.02 19.12 24.78
N LEU A 121 -6.02 19.77 24.18
CA LEU A 121 -6.93 19.12 23.22
C LEU A 121 -6.20 18.64 21.96
N PHE A 122 -5.28 19.41 21.40
CA PHE A 122 -4.51 18.98 20.22
C PHE A 122 -3.52 17.85 20.53
N TRP A 123 -2.89 17.86 21.71
CA TRP A 123 -2.03 16.75 22.14
C TRP A 123 -2.82 15.46 22.38
N THR A 124 -3.99 15.54 23.01
CA THR A 124 -4.86 14.37 23.21
C THR A 124 -5.39 13.81 21.89
N ALA A 125 -5.78 14.68 20.95
CA ALA A 125 -6.16 14.28 19.60
C ALA A 125 -5.01 13.59 18.85
N PHE A 126 -3.79 14.14 18.92
CA PHE A 126 -2.59 13.54 18.32
C PHE A 126 -2.29 12.15 18.90
N LEU A 127 -2.35 12.00 20.22
CA LEU A 127 -2.12 10.71 20.89
C LEU A 127 -3.16 9.67 20.48
N ASN A 128 -4.42 10.06 20.33
CA ASN A 128 -5.50 9.18 19.88
C ASN A 128 -5.25 8.67 18.44
N VAL A 129 -4.91 9.58 17.52
CA VAL A 129 -4.55 9.21 16.14
C VAL A 129 -3.34 8.26 16.12
N ASN A 130 -2.31 8.55 16.93
CA ASN A 130 -1.13 7.71 17.03
C ASN A 130 -1.43 6.32 17.62
N TRP A 131 -2.34 6.23 18.59
CA TRP A 131 -2.81 4.96 19.16
C TRP A 131 -3.58 4.13 18.12
N GLN A 132 -4.44 4.75 17.31
CA GLN A 132 -5.18 4.05 16.25
C GLN A 132 -4.27 3.50 15.16
N LEU A 133 -3.20 4.21 14.82
CA LEU A 133 -2.19 3.73 13.86
C LEU A 133 -1.42 2.52 14.40
N LYS A 134 -1.14 2.47 15.70
CA LYS A 134 -0.46 1.34 16.34
C LYS A 134 -1.33 0.09 16.40
N THR A 135 -2.65 0.24 16.58
CA THR A 135 -3.58 -0.90 16.68
C THR A 135 -3.97 -1.49 15.33
N ARG A 136 -3.89 -0.72 14.23
CA ARG A 136 -4.24 -1.19 12.87
C ARG A 136 -3.08 -1.77 12.07
N ARG A 137 -1.90 -1.93 12.68
CA ARG A 137 -0.76 -2.60 12.05
C ARG A 137 -0.92 -4.12 12.24
N PHE A 138 -1.72 -4.74 11.36
CA PHE A 138 -1.83 -6.18 11.16
C PHE A 138 -1.50 -6.50 9.70
#